data_AF-A0A365CXQ6-F1
#
_entry.id   AF-A0A365CXQ6-F1
#
_cell.length_a   1.000
_cell.length_b   1.000
_cell.length_c   1.000
_cell.angle_alpha   90.00
_cell.angle_beta   90.00
_cell.angle_gamma   90.00
#
_symmetry.space_group_name_H-M   'P 1'
#
loop_
_entity.id
_entity.type
_entity.pdbx_description
1 polymer ?
#
loop_
_entity_poly.entity_id
_entity_poly.type
_entity_poly.pdbx_seq_one_letter_code
_entity_poly.pdbx_strand_id
1 'polypeptide(L)'
;MLGLGPLVLIAVLLGLFSLLNGPGLSRLGQGVPPKEEVAVEDVRLTPGQIIITVRNEGPDPVAIAQVNVSDYYAAFTQTTETMAPLQTSTITVSYHWVDGDPYEIALVTSIGGKIPAAIDAAALSPERDGSFFGLMALLGVYVGVIPVALGMLWMPFVRRSSAAWVRGLLGVTVGLLAFLTFDATLEAFDLVAGTSAFGGPLVVILGALLSYLVLEATDAWMRRHQDLHTTGEPAALSPRRLALLIAVGIGLHNLGEGLAIGSAYAVGSLALGASLIIGFAIHNTTEGLAIVTPMARTRPSLARLAVLGLIAGAPAVLGALIGSTVYQPTLGAFLLGLGAGAVGQVAVKLLPMLKDPEGKTFTPLTAGGIVAGLAVMFGTGLLVVA
;
A
#
# COMPACT_ATOMS: atom_id res chain seq x y z
N MET A 1 22.76 30.94 11.54
CA MET A 1 21.76 31.91 12.05
C MET A 1 21.11 32.78 10.97
N LEU A 2 21.68 32.90 9.76
CA LEU A 2 21.07 33.65 8.63
C LEU A 2 19.81 33.00 8.01
N GLY A 3 19.58 31.70 8.23
CA GLY A 3 18.39 30.99 7.71
C GLY A 3 17.09 31.21 8.50
N LEU A 4 17.17 31.81 9.70
CA LEU A 4 15.99 32.09 10.53
C LEU A 4 15.27 33.37 10.10
N GLY A 5 15.96 34.32 9.47
CA GLY A 5 15.38 35.59 9.02
C GLY A 5 14.19 35.41 8.06
N PRO A 6 14.31 34.61 6.99
CA PRO A 6 13.20 34.31 6.10
C PRO A 6 12.03 33.60 6.79
N LEU A 7 12.31 32.66 7.71
CA LEU A 7 11.27 31.94 8.47
C LEU A 7 10.49 32.85 9.40
N VAL A 8 11.17 33.76 10.11
CA VAL A 8 10.54 34.78 10.97
C VAL A 8 9.71 35.74 10.12
N LEU A 9 10.22 36.18 8.96
CA LEU A 9 9.47 37.05 8.05
C LEU A 9 8.21 36.36 7.52
N ILE A 10 8.30 35.09 7.11
CA ILE A 10 7.13 34.29 6.70
C ILE A 10 6.13 34.18 7.85
N ALA A 11 6.57 33.86 9.06
CA ALA A 11 5.69 33.76 10.23
C ALA A 11 5.00 35.09 10.55
N VAL A 12 5.72 36.22 10.46
CA VAL A 12 5.16 37.56 10.65
C VAL A 12 4.15 37.92 9.55
N LEU A 13 4.45 37.62 8.29
CA LEU A 13 3.54 37.88 7.16
C LEU A 13 2.28 37.02 7.25
N LEU A 14 2.41 35.73 7.59
CA LEU A 14 1.27 34.83 7.82
C LEU A 14 0.44 35.28 9.03
N GLY A 15 1.09 35.70 10.12
CA GLY A 15 0.44 36.24 11.30
C GLY A 15 -0.34 37.52 11.00
N LEU A 16 0.26 38.45 10.27
CA LEU A 16 -0.39 39.68 9.83
C LEU A 16 -1.57 39.40 8.88
N PHE A 17 -1.39 38.47 7.94
CA PHE A 17 -2.46 38.04 7.04
C PHE A 17 -3.65 37.43 7.79
N SER A 18 -3.37 36.58 8.79
CA SER A 18 -4.40 35.99 9.66
C SER A 18 -5.09 37.03 10.54
N LEU A 19 -4.34 37.97 11.14
CA LEU A 19 -4.88 39.06 11.97
C LEU A 19 -5.80 39.99 11.18
N LEU A 20 -5.53 40.17 9.89
CA LEU A 20 -6.36 40.95 8.97
C LEU A 20 -7.52 40.14 8.36
N ASN A 21 -7.78 38.92 8.87
CA ASN A 21 -8.79 37.98 8.35
C ASN A 21 -8.69 37.76 6.84
N GLY A 22 -7.47 37.77 6.29
CA GLY A 22 -7.26 37.57 4.86
C GLY A 22 -7.97 38.63 4.01
N PRO A 23 -7.44 39.86 3.90
CA PRO A 23 -8.15 40.95 3.25
C PRO A 23 -8.58 40.58 1.83
N GLY A 24 -9.90 40.48 1.60
CA GLY A 24 -10.51 40.09 0.33
C GLY A 24 -10.91 38.60 0.19
N LEU A 25 -10.43 37.70 1.06
CA LEU A 25 -10.79 36.28 1.03
C LEU A 25 -12.28 36.03 1.33
N SER A 26 -12.87 36.81 2.25
CA SER A 26 -14.30 36.71 2.58
C SER A 26 -15.24 37.03 1.40
N ARG A 27 -14.74 37.73 0.36
CA ARG A 27 -15.49 38.01 -0.87
C ARG A 27 -15.29 36.95 -1.95
N LEU A 28 -14.22 36.16 -1.88
CA LEU A 28 -13.94 35.09 -2.85
C LEU A 28 -14.87 33.87 -2.67
N GLY A 29 -15.41 33.65 -1.47
CA GLY A 29 -16.41 32.61 -1.19
C GLY A 29 -17.87 33.03 -1.38
N GLN A 30 -18.16 34.30 -1.65
CA GLN A 30 -19.53 34.77 -1.84
C GLN A 30 -20.09 34.25 -3.17
N GLY A 31 -21.07 33.34 -3.10
CA GLY A 31 -21.72 32.73 -4.27
C GLY A 31 -21.11 31.42 -4.75
N VAL A 32 -20.09 30.89 -4.05
CA VAL A 32 -19.60 29.52 -4.28
C VAL A 32 -20.51 28.58 -3.48
N PRO A 33 -21.15 27.57 -4.10
CA PRO A 33 -21.92 26.57 -3.38
C PRO A 33 -21.07 25.86 -2.31
N PRO A 34 -21.65 25.45 -1.17
CA PRO A 34 -20.93 24.66 -0.17
C PRO A 34 -20.33 23.43 -0.82
N LYS A 35 -19.08 23.12 -0.48
CA LYS A 35 -18.36 21.99 -1.06
C LYS A 35 -18.59 20.76 -0.20
N GLU A 36 -19.53 19.91 -0.61
CA GLU A 36 -19.90 18.69 0.11
C GLU A 36 -19.05 17.51 -0.34
N GLU A 37 -17.94 17.29 0.35
CA GLU A 37 -17.07 16.15 0.12
C GLU A 37 -17.15 15.25 1.35
N VAL A 38 -17.92 14.17 1.26
CA VAL A 38 -18.04 13.16 2.33
C VAL A 38 -17.46 11.86 1.80
N ALA A 39 -16.49 11.31 2.52
CA ALA A 39 -15.95 9.99 2.25
C ALA A 39 -16.67 8.94 3.10
N VAL A 40 -17.02 7.82 2.48
CA VAL A 40 -17.47 6.62 3.19
C VAL A 40 -16.24 5.82 3.61
N GLU A 41 -16.03 5.68 4.91
CA GLU A 41 -14.86 5.02 5.49
C GLU A 41 -15.10 3.54 5.79
N ASP A 42 -16.32 3.14 6.13
CA ASP A 42 -16.57 1.75 6.53
C ASP A 42 -18.05 1.44 6.35
N VAL A 43 -18.36 0.21 5.93
CA VAL A 43 -19.72 -0.29 5.84
C VAL A 43 -19.76 -1.63 6.54
N ARG A 44 -20.51 -1.68 7.65
CA ARG A 44 -20.71 -2.88 8.45
C ARG A 44 -22.13 -3.38 8.38
N LEU A 45 -22.27 -4.67 8.11
CA LEU A 45 -23.52 -5.39 7.98
C LEU A 45 -23.73 -6.21 9.25
N THR A 46 -24.76 -5.85 10.02
CA THR A 46 -25.22 -6.61 11.17
C THR A 46 -26.68 -7.02 10.94
N PRO A 47 -27.22 -8.02 11.66
CA PRO A 47 -28.59 -8.47 11.44
C PRO A 47 -29.60 -7.31 11.49
N GLY A 48 -30.24 -7.02 10.35
CA GLY A 48 -31.25 -5.97 10.21
C GLY A 48 -30.74 -4.53 10.15
N GLN A 49 -29.43 -4.30 10.06
CA GLN A 49 -28.85 -2.97 9.97
C GLN A 49 -27.67 -2.89 9.00
N ILE A 50 -27.53 -1.73 8.37
CA ILE A 50 -26.33 -1.33 7.64
C ILE A 50 -25.74 -0.13 8.39
N ILE A 51 -24.52 -0.27 8.90
CA ILE A 51 -23.82 0.73 9.70
C ILE A 51 -22.73 1.34 8.83
N ILE A 52 -22.83 2.62 8.53
CA ILE A 52 -21.95 3.32 7.61
C ILE A 52 -21.16 4.37 8.39
N THR A 53 -19.83 4.31 8.35
CA THR A 53 -18.97 5.34 8.92
C THR A 53 -18.59 6.30 7.81
N VAL A 54 -18.81 7.61 8.03
CA VAL A 54 -18.52 8.65 7.07
C VAL A 54 -17.70 9.77 7.69
N ARG A 55 -16.90 10.46 6.89
CA ARG A 55 -16.19 11.68 7.29
C ARG A 55 -16.38 12.79 6.29
N ASN A 56 -16.57 13.99 6.84
CA ASN A 56 -16.52 15.21 6.05
C ASN A 56 -15.07 15.54 5.69
N GLU A 57 -14.71 15.41 4.42
CA GLU A 57 -13.42 15.79 3.86
C GLU A 57 -13.44 17.21 3.25
N GLY A 58 -14.64 17.79 3.13
CA GLY A 58 -14.85 19.13 2.64
C GLY A 58 -14.50 20.22 3.66
N PRO A 59 -14.28 21.46 3.18
CA PRO A 59 -14.03 22.62 4.03
C PRO A 59 -15.30 23.13 4.73
N ASP A 60 -16.48 22.75 4.26
CA ASP A 60 -17.78 23.22 4.76
C ASP A 60 -18.47 22.14 5.61
N PRO A 61 -19.26 22.50 6.64
CA PRO A 61 -20.04 21.53 7.41
C PRO A 61 -21.09 20.81 6.57
N VAL A 62 -21.22 19.49 6.75
CA VAL A 62 -22.16 18.65 5.99
C VAL A 62 -23.07 17.88 6.92
N ALA A 63 -24.36 17.82 6.60
CA ALA A 63 -25.36 17.01 7.31
C ALA A 63 -25.98 16.00 6.34
N ILE A 64 -26.12 14.74 6.76
CA ILE A 64 -26.87 13.74 5.99
C ILE A 64 -28.34 13.85 6.36
N ALA A 65 -29.18 14.06 5.36
CA ALA A 65 -30.62 14.27 5.51
C ALA A 65 -31.44 13.04 5.13
N GLN A 66 -30.91 12.17 4.26
CA GLN A 66 -31.61 10.99 3.79
C GLN A 66 -30.62 9.90 3.39
N VAL A 67 -31.03 8.64 3.54
CA VAL A 67 -30.27 7.48 3.07
C VAL A 67 -31.15 6.64 2.17
N ASN A 68 -30.66 6.34 0.98
CA ASN A 68 -31.26 5.42 0.04
C ASN A 68 -30.46 4.12 0.05
N VAL A 69 -31.17 2.99 0.11
CA VAL A 69 -30.61 1.65 -0.13
C VAL A 69 -31.35 1.08 -1.34
N SER A 70 -30.63 0.97 -2.45
CA SER A 70 -31.18 0.81 -3.79
C SER A 70 -32.29 1.86 -4.04
N ASP A 71 -33.51 1.43 -4.37
CA ASP A 71 -34.64 2.33 -4.61
C ASP A 71 -35.44 2.68 -3.33
N TYR A 72 -35.03 2.16 -2.15
CA TYR A 72 -35.77 2.33 -0.90
C TYR A 72 -35.23 3.49 -0.06
N TYR A 73 -36.12 4.37 0.40
CA TYR A 73 -35.81 5.41 1.40
C TYR A 73 -35.76 4.77 2.79
N ALA A 74 -34.55 4.56 3.30
CA ALA A 74 -34.34 3.84 4.53
C ALA A 74 -34.37 4.77 5.76
N ALA A 75 -34.97 4.28 6.84
CA ALA A 75 -34.89 4.95 8.14
C ALA A 75 -33.46 4.82 8.69
N PHE A 76 -32.91 5.91 9.18
CA PHE A 76 -31.55 5.93 9.72
C PHE A 76 -31.45 6.80 10.98
N THR A 77 -30.41 6.54 11.78
CA THR A 77 -29.95 7.43 12.84
C THR A 77 -28.49 7.79 12.59
N GLN A 78 -28.01 8.89 13.17
CA GLN A 78 -26.62 9.32 13.03
C GLN A 78 -26.06 9.83 14.35
N THR A 79 -24.78 9.57 14.62
CA THR A 79 -24.12 10.02 15.86
C THR A 79 -23.86 11.51 15.89
N THR A 80 -23.77 12.15 14.73
CA THR A 80 -23.53 13.59 14.59
C THR A 80 -24.47 14.13 13.52
N GLU A 81 -25.27 15.14 13.86
CA GLU A 81 -26.24 15.74 12.95
C GLU A 81 -25.60 16.57 11.84
N THR A 82 -24.53 17.29 12.15
CA THR A 82 -23.76 18.09 11.20
C THR A 82 -22.28 17.90 11.47
N MET A 83 -21.56 17.34 10.50
CA MET A 83 -20.14 17.06 10.58
C MET A 83 -19.35 18.31 10.23
N ALA A 84 -18.53 18.79 11.16
CA ALA A 84 -17.48 19.77 10.86
C ALA A 84 -16.40 19.16 9.94
N PRO A 85 -15.55 19.97 9.30
CA PRO A 85 -14.43 19.45 8.50
C PRO A 85 -13.57 18.45 9.29
N LEU A 86 -13.24 17.33 8.65
CA LEU A 86 -12.51 16.17 9.19
C LEU A 86 -13.23 15.41 10.31
N GLN A 87 -14.48 15.75 10.63
CA GLN A 87 -15.27 15.04 11.63
C GLN A 87 -15.92 13.79 11.02
N THR A 88 -15.92 12.71 11.79
CA THR A 88 -16.56 11.44 11.46
C THR A 88 -17.94 11.34 12.12
N SER A 89 -18.90 10.70 11.43
CA SER A 89 -20.22 10.31 11.94
C SER A 89 -20.52 8.86 11.58
N THR A 90 -21.22 8.14 12.44
CA THR A 90 -21.74 6.80 12.16
C THR A 90 -23.23 6.90 11.87
N ILE A 91 -23.63 6.43 10.70
CA ILE A 91 -24.99 6.37 10.19
C ILE A 91 -25.47 4.92 10.36
N THR A 92 -26.52 4.70 11.14
CA THR A 92 -27.12 3.37 11.33
C THR A 92 -28.43 3.31 10.59
N VAL A 93 -28.45 2.56 9.50
CA VAL A 93 -29.61 2.37 8.61
C VAL A 93 -30.35 1.11 9.03
N SER A 94 -31.65 1.23 9.33
CA SER A 94 -32.51 0.09 9.63
C SER A 94 -32.97 -0.54 8.32
N TYR A 95 -32.33 -1.64 7.92
CA TYR A 95 -32.57 -2.29 6.64
C TYR A 95 -32.31 -3.81 6.74
N HIS A 96 -33.27 -4.61 6.27
CA HIS A 96 -33.15 -6.06 6.24
C HIS A 96 -32.49 -6.50 4.93
N TRP A 97 -31.16 -6.57 4.94
CA TRP A 97 -30.36 -7.03 3.82
C TRP A 97 -30.35 -8.57 3.74
N VAL A 98 -30.00 -9.09 2.57
CA VAL A 98 -29.95 -10.51 2.23
C VAL A 98 -28.51 -10.88 1.91
N ASP A 99 -28.05 -12.02 2.41
CA ASP A 99 -26.69 -12.52 2.19
C ASP A 99 -26.44 -12.78 0.69
N GLY A 100 -25.33 -12.27 0.17
CA GLY A 100 -24.91 -12.34 -1.22
C GLY A 100 -25.48 -11.26 -2.14
N ASP A 101 -26.49 -10.49 -1.72
CA ASP A 101 -27.12 -9.48 -2.58
C ASP A 101 -26.25 -8.21 -2.69
N PRO A 102 -26.18 -7.58 -3.88
CA PRO A 102 -25.58 -6.27 -4.06
C PRO A 102 -26.53 -5.15 -3.63
N TYR A 103 -25.97 -4.07 -3.07
CA TYR A 103 -26.72 -2.86 -2.70
C TYR A 103 -26.00 -1.60 -3.15
N GLU A 104 -26.73 -0.70 -3.82
CA GLU A 104 -26.28 0.67 -4.05
C GLU A 104 -26.80 1.56 -2.92
N ILE A 105 -25.93 2.31 -2.27
CA ILE A 105 -26.29 3.21 -1.18
C ILE A 105 -26.06 4.64 -1.66
N ALA A 106 -27.02 5.52 -1.42
CA ALA A 106 -26.83 6.95 -1.63
C ALA A 106 -27.13 7.71 -0.34
N LEU A 107 -26.11 8.36 0.21
CA LEU A 107 -26.27 9.31 1.32
C LEU A 107 -26.56 10.67 0.69
N VAL A 108 -27.74 11.22 0.99
CA VAL A 108 -28.15 12.53 0.49
C VAL A 108 -27.94 13.56 1.57
N THR A 109 -27.19 14.61 1.25
CA THR A 109 -26.90 15.72 2.16
C THR A 109 -28.10 16.66 2.30
N SER A 110 -28.05 17.55 3.27
CA SER A 110 -29.11 18.54 3.54
C SER A 110 -29.35 19.55 2.42
N ILE A 111 -28.38 19.75 1.51
CA ILE A 111 -28.55 20.61 0.33
C ILE A 111 -28.69 19.80 -0.97
N GLY A 112 -28.81 18.46 -0.88
CA GLY A 112 -29.17 17.59 -2.00
C GLY A 112 -28.00 16.95 -2.75
N GLY A 113 -26.76 17.11 -2.26
CA GLY A 113 -25.60 16.36 -2.74
C GLY A 113 -25.80 14.86 -2.51
N LYS A 114 -25.31 14.03 -3.43
CA LYS A 114 -25.39 12.56 -3.33
C LYS A 114 -23.99 11.98 -3.19
N ILE A 115 -23.80 11.20 -2.12
CA ILE A 115 -22.56 10.50 -1.83
C ILE A 115 -22.83 9.01 -2.03
N PRO A 116 -22.37 8.42 -3.15
CA PRO A 116 -22.61 7.02 -3.45
C PRO A 116 -21.68 6.12 -2.62
N ALA A 117 -22.20 4.96 -2.24
CA ALA A 117 -21.45 3.82 -1.75
C ALA A 117 -22.07 2.55 -2.34
N ALA A 118 -21.29 1.47 -2.42
CA ALA A 118 -21.77 0.21 -2.94
C ALA A 118 -21.36 -0.93 -2.00
N ILE A 119 -22.21 -1.94 -1.93
CA ILE A 119 -21.93 -3.25 -1.36
C ILE A 119 -22.07 -4.23 -2.51
N ASP A 120 -20.96 -4.81 -2.97
CA ASP A 120 -21.00 -5.72 -4.13
C ASP A 120 -21.64 -7.07 -3.79
N ALA A 121 -21.42 -7.56 -2.56
CA ALA A 121 -22.03 -8.77 -2.02
C ALA A 121 -22.17 -8.62 -0.51
N ALA A 122 -23.41 -8.52 -0.02
CA ALA A 122 -23.65 -8.36 1.41
C ALA A 122 -23.31 -9.64 2.18
N ALA A 123 -22.51 -9.51 3.23
CA ALA A 123 -22.22 -10.60 4.16
C ALA A 123 -22.11 -10.03 5.58
N LEU A 124 -22.39 -10.85 6.59
CA LEU A 124 -22.19 -10.44 7.99
C LEU A 124 -20.76 -9.93 8.19
N SER A 125 -20.61 -8.70 8.69
CA SER A 125 -19.29 -8.19 9.03
C SER A 125 -18.72 -8.99 10.20
N PRO A 126 -17.46 -9.42 10.12
CA PRO A 126 -16.86 -10.25 11.15
C PRO A 126 -16.76 -9.50 12.49
N GLU A 127 -17.02 -10.21 13.59
CA GLU A 127 -16.75 -9.70 14.93
C GLU A 127 -15.24 -9.59 15.15
N ARG A 128 -14.78 -8.46 15.68
CA ARG A 128 -13.35 -8.18 15.92
C ARG A 128 -12.89 -8.78 17.25
N ASP A 129 -13.01 -10.10 17.37
CA ASP A 129 -12.59 -10.85 18.55
C ASP A 129 -11.14 -11.39 18.42
N GLY A 130 -10.68 -12.11 19.44
CA GLY A 130 -9.33 -12.70 19.41
C GLY A 130 -9.12 -13.73 18.29
N SER A 131 -10.18 -14.41 17.85
CA SER A 131 -10.12 -15.40 16.78
C SER A 131 -9.92 -14.73 15.42
N PHE A 132 -10.60 -13.59 15.20
CA PHE A 132 -10.45 -12.76 14.02
C PHE A 132 -9.01 -12.23 13.89
N PHE A 133 -8.43 -11.67 14.95
CA PHE A 133 -7.03 -11.22 14.91
C PHE A 133 -6.05 -12.38 14.75
N GLY A 134 -6.36 -13.56 15.31
CA GLY A 134 -5.61 -14.78 15.08
C GLY A 134 -5.61 -15.21 13.60
N LEU A 135 -6.77 -15.13 12.94
CA LEU A 135 -6.91 -15.39 11.51
C LEU A 135 -6.09 -14.38 10.69
N MET A 136 -6.18 -13.09 10.98
CA MET A 136 -5.42 -12.05 10.26
C MET A 136 -3.90 -12.30 10.36
N ALA A 137 -3.42 -12.65 11.55
CA ALA A 137 -2.02 -12.99 11.74
C ALA A 137 -1.62 -14.23 10.93
N LEU A 138 -2.47 -15.27 10.92
CA LEU A 138 -2.25 -16.49 10.16
C LEU A 138 -2.21 -16.23 8.64
N LEU A 139 -3.13 -15.42 8.12
CA LEU A 139 -3.16 -15.02 6.72
C LEU A 139 -1.89 -14.27 6.31
N GLY A 140 -1.43 -13.33 7.15
CA GLY A 140 -0.15 -12.66 6.91
C GLY A 140 1.05 -13.61 6.88
N VAL A 141 1.03 -14.69 7.66
CA VAL A 141 2.06 -15.75 7.58
C VAL A 141 1.97 -16.54 6.28
N TYR A 142 0.76 -16.91 5.85
CA TYR A 142 0.52 -17.65 4.60
C TYR A 142 0.85 -16.85 3.34
N VAL A 143 0.73 -15.53 3.39
CA VAL A 143 0.98 -14.64 2.25
C VAL A 143 2.40 -14.10 2.24
N GLY A 144 2.93 -13.69 3.39
CA GLY A 144 4.28 -13.11 3.48
C GLY A 144 5.35 -14.15 3.81
N VAL A 145 5.30 -14.72 5.02
CA VAL A 145 6.40 -15.51 5.58
C VAL A 145 6.65 -16.82 4.81
N ILE A 146 5.60 -17.61 4.58
CA ILE A 146 5.72 -18.92 3.93
C ILE A 146 6.20 -18.77 2.48
N PRO A 147 5.56 -17.94 1.62
CA PRO A 147 5.96 -17.81 0.23
C PRO A 147 7.39 -17.29 0.06
N VAL A 148 7.77 -16.23 0.79
CA VAL A 148 9.15 -15.72 0.75
C VAL A 148 10.14 -16.84 1.13
N ALA A 149 9.87 -17.59 2.20
CA ALA A 149 10.72 -18.71 2.60
C ALA A 149 10.80 -19.79 1.50
N LEU A 150 9.67 -20.15 0.88
CA LEU A 150 9.63 -21.09 -0.25
C LEU A 150 10.48 -20.60 -1.43
N GLY A 151 10.41 -19.31 -1.74
CA GLY A 151 11.27 -18.68 -2.74
C GLY A 151 12.76 -18.82 -2.43
N MET A 152 13.12 -18.59 -1.17
CA MET A 152 14.51 -18.73 -0.71
C MET A 152 15.03 -20.17 -0.81
N LEU A 153 14.16 -21.18 -0.79
CA LEU A 153 14.55 -22.60 -0.98
C LEU A 153 15.12 -22.88 -2.37
N TRP A 154 14.94 -21.97 -3.34
CA TRP A 154 15.56 -22.08 -4.66
C TRP A 154 17.06 -21.79 -4.65
N MET A 155 17.62 -21.34 -3.52
CA MET A 155 19.04 -21.02 -3.41
C MET A 155 19.98 -22.13 -3.96
N PRO A 156 19.83 -23.43 -3.66
CA PRO A 156 20.71 -24.47 -4.21
C PRO A 156 20.73 -24.53 -5.75
N PHE A 157 19.59 -24.26 -6.39
CA PHE A 157 19.49 -24.19 -7.85
C PHE A 157 20.24 -22.96 -8.39
N VAL A 158 20.06 -21.79 -7.78
CA VAL A 158 20.79 -20.56 -8.14
C VAL A 158 22.31 -20.76 -8.00
N ARG A 159 22.74 -21.47 -6.95
CA ARG A 159 24.16 -21.75 -6.70
C ARG A 159 24.81 -22.62 -7.77
N ARG A 160 24.06 -23.56 -8.35
CA ARG A 160 24.54 -24.47 -9.41
C ARG A 160 24.43 -23.85 -10.81
N SER A 161 23.72 -22.74 -10.94
CA SER A 161 23.49 -22.07 -12.22
C SER A 161 24.71 -21.29 -12.70
N SER A 162 24.89 -21.22 -14.02
CA SER A 162 25.91 -20.40 -14.67
C SER A 162 25.72 -18.91 -14.36
N ALA A 163 26.78 -18.10 -14.47
CA ALA A 163 26.68 -16.66 -14.26
C ALA A 163 25.66 -15.99 -15.19
N ALA A 164 25.57 -16.44 -16.45
CA ALA A 164 24.57 -15.97 -17.40
C ALA A 164 23.15 -16.26 -16.91
N TRP A 165 22.87 -17.50 -16.47
CA TRP A 165 21.57 -17.89 -15.95
C TRP A 165 21.19 -17.14 -14.66
N VAL A 166 22.14 -16.88 -13.77
CA VAL A 166 21.90 -16.05 -12.58
C VAL A 166 21.49 -14.63 -12.97
N ARG A 167 22.14 -14.03 -13.99
CA ARG A 167 21.72 -12.73 -14.54
C ARG A 167 20.34 -12.80 -15.19
N GLY A 168 20.02 -13.87 -15.90
CA GLY A 168 18.67 -14.11 -16.46
C GLY A 168 17.59 -14.15 -15.37
N LEU A 169 17.83 -14.89 -14.29
CA LEU A 169 16.93 -14.96 -13.12
C LEU A 169 16.80 -13.60 -12.43
N LEU A 170 17.90 -12.84 -12.28
CA LEU A 170 17.84 -11.45 -11.81
C LEU A 170 17.00 -10.58 -12.75
N GLY A 171 17.07 -10.81 -14.06
CA GLY A 171 16.22 -10.14 -15.04
C GLY A 171 14.74 -10.41 -14.76
N VAL A 172 14.37 -11.67 -14.52
CA VAL A 172 13.01 -12.05 -14.09
C VAL A 172 12.59 -11.30 -12.84
N THR A 173 13.44 -11.28 -11.81
CA THR A 173 13.17 -10.53 -10.57
C THR A 173 12.97 -9.04 -10.82
N VAL A 174 13.82 -8.39 -11.65
CA VAL A 174 13.67 -6.97 -11.98
C VAL A 174 12.37 -6.70 -12.72
N GLY A 175 11.99 -7.56 -13.67
CA GLY A 175 10.71 -7.45 -14.38
C GLY A 175 9.52 -7.57 -13.44
N LEU A 176 9.56 -8.51 -12.50
CA LEU A 176 8.52 -8.72 -11.50
C LEU A 176 8.36 -7.51 -10.57
N LEU A 177 9.45 -7.02 -9.98
CA LEU A 177 9.43 -5.87 -9.09
C LEU A 177 9.01 -4.58 -9.83
N ALA A 178 9.37 -4.46 -11.11
CA ALA A 178 8.92 -3.35 -11.94
C ALA A 178 7.40 -3.38 -12.14
N PHE A 179 6.82 -4.55 -12.45
CA PHE A 179 5.37 -4.71 -12.52
C PHE A 179 4.71 -4.30 -11.21
N LEU A 180 5.17 -4.87 -10.08
CA LEU A 180 4.61 -4.59 -8.74
C LEU A 180 4.70 -3.11 -8.38
N THR A 181 5.76 -2.42 -8.80
CA THR A 181 5.88 -0.98 -8.60
C THR A 181 4.72 -0.23 -9.27
N PHE A 182 4.41 -0.57 -10.52
CA PHE A 182 3.30 0.07 -11.25
C PHE A 182 1.94 -0.33 -10.69
N ASP A 183 1.74 -1.63 -10.48
CA ASP A 183 0.47 -2.19 -10.01
C ASP A 183 0.06 -1.61 -8.65
N ALA A 184 0.95 -1.68 -7.66
CA ALA A 184 0.70 -1.10 -6.33
C ALA A 184 0.52 0.42 -6.36
N THR A 185 1.16 1.13 -7.30
CA THR A 185 0.95 2.58 -7.46
C THR A 185 -0.44 2.89 -8.03
N LEU A 186 -0.88 2.13 -9.03
CA LEU A 186 -2.21 2.30 -9.63
C LEU A 186 -3.31 1.98 -8.62
N GLU A 187 -3.20 0.86 -7.92
CA GLU A 187 -4.13 0.49 -6.85
C GLU A 187 -4.19 1.57 -5.75
N ALA A 188 -3.03 2.07 -5.32
CA ALA A 188 -2.97 3.15 -4.35
C ALA A 188 -3.64 4.44 -4.83
N PHE A 189 -3.53 4.79 -6.11
CA PHE A 189 -4.23 5.94 -6.68
C PHE A 189 -5.74 5.73 -6.75
N ASP A 190 -6.19 4.52 -7.09
CA ASP A 190 -7.61 4.20 -7.15
C ASP A 190 -8.28 4.32 -5.77
N LEU A 191 -7.58 3.92 -4.70
CA LEU A 191 -8.04 4.14 -3.31
C LEU A 191 -8.27 5.62 -2.97
N VAL A 192 -7.60 6.54 -3.65
CA VAL A 192 -7.70 7.99 -3.39
C VAL A 192 -8.27 8.81 -4.54
N ALA A 193 -8.80 8.19 -5.59
CA ALA A 193 -9.23 8.87 -6.81
C ALA A 193 -10.38 9.87 -6.58
N GLY A 194 -11.16 9.69 -5.51
CA GLY A 194 -12.30 10.54 -5.15
C GLY A 194 -12.12 11.37 -3.86
N THR A 195 -10.97 11.31 -3.21
CA THR A 195 -10.73 12.01 -1.93
C THR A 195 -9.79 13.21 -2.13
N SER A 196 -10.19 14.33 -1.53
CA SER A 196 -9.37 15.54 -1.44
C SER A 196 -8.59 15.61 -0.11
N ALA A 197 -8.94 14.77 0.87
CA ALA A 197 -8.31 14.75 2.17
C ALA A 197 -6.82 14.41 2.05
N PHE A 198 -6.01 15.10 2.85
CA PHE A 198 -4.55 14.94 2.91
C PHE A 198 -3.83 15.06 1.55
N GLY A 199 -4.46 15.67 0.54
CA GLY A 199 -3.88 15.86 -0.80
C GLY A 199 -4.15 14.72 -1.79
N GLY A 200 -5.06 13.79 -1.47
CA GLY A 200 -5.52 12.74 -2.38
C GLY A 200 -4.35 11.94 -2.99
N PRO A 201 -4.20 11.87 -4.33
CA PRO A 201 -3.09 11.18 -5.00
C PRO A 201 -1.69 11.57 -4.52
N LEU A 202 -1.50 12.78 -3.98
CA LEU A 202 -0.19 13.20 -3.49
C LEU A 202 0.30 12.32 -2.33
N VAL A 203 -0.59 11.74 -1.53
CA VAL A 203 -0.21 10.86 -0.41
C VAL A 203 0.52 9.61 -0.90
N VAL A 204 0.10 9.07 -2.05
CA VAL A 204 0.74 7.90 -2.69
C VAL A 204 2.16 8.25 -3.12
N ILE A 205 2.31 9.38 -3.80
CA ILE A 205 3.62 9.87 -4.28
C ILE A 205 4.55 10.15 -3.09
N LEU A 206 4.03 10.75 -2.03
CA LEU A 206 4.80 11.01 -0.80
C LEU A 206 5.25 9.71 -0.14
N GLY A 207 4.36 8.71 -0.05
CA GLY A 207 4.71 7.37 0.44
C GLY A 207 5.82 6.74 -0.39
N ALA A 208 5.65 6.69 -1.71
CA ALA A 208 6.62 6.10 -2.62
C ALA A 208 7.98 6.81 -2.58
N LEU A 209 7.98 8.14 -2.58
CA LEU A 209 9.22 8.91 -2.50
C LEU A 209 9.91 8.71 -1.15
N LEU A 210 9.15 8.68 -0.05
CA LEU A 210 9.68 8.51 1.29
C LEU A 210 10.39 7.15 1.43
N SER A 211 9.74 6.05 1.06
CA SER A 211 10.35 4.71 1.14
C SER A 211 11.59 4.61 0.24
N TYR A 212 11.49 5.09 -1.00
CA TYR A 212 12.61 5.11 -1.94
C TYR A 212 13.81 5.86 -1.37
N LEU A 213 13.61 7.09 -0.87
CA LEU A 213 14.69 7.91 -0.32
C LEU A 213 15.25 7.35 0.98
N VAL A 214 14.42 6.75 1.84
CA VAL A 214 14.87 6.09 3.07
C VAL A 214 15.76 4.89 2.74
N LEU A 215 15.37 4.06 1.77
CA LEU A 215 16.20 2.93 1.32
C LEU A 215 17.49 3.40 0.65
N GLU A 216 17.45 4.48 -0.13
CA GLU A 216 18.64 5.06 -0.75
C GLU A 216 19.59 5.66 0.29
N ALA A 217 19.06 6.39 1.28
CA ALA A 217 19.84 6.89 2.41
C ALA A 217 20.44 5.75 3.24
N THR A 218 19.69 4.66 3.41
CA THR A 218 20.16 3.44 4.09
C THR A 218 21.29 2.78 3.31
N ASP A 219 21.15 2.62 2.00
CA ASP A 219 22.23 2.11 1.12
C ASP A 219 23.49 2.98 1.24
N ALA A 220 23.35 4.30 1.09
CA ALA A 220 24.46 5.24 1.20
C ALA A 220 25.11 5.25 2.60
N TRP A 221 24.32 5.13 3.66
CA TRP A 221 24.82 5.00 5.03
C TRP A 221 25.59 3.68 5.23
N MET A 222 25.05 2.56 4.73
CA MET A 222 25.70 1.26 4.78
C MET A 222 27.04 1.26 4.05
N ARG A 223 27.14 1.90 2.87
CA ARG A 223 28.40 2.01 2.11
C ARG A 223 29.46 2.83 2.83
N ARG A 224 29.06 3.91 3.52
CA ARG A 224 29.98 4.75 4.30
C ARG A 224 30.57 4.02 5.52
N HIS A 225 29.81 3.10 6.11
CA HIS A 225 30.22 2.27 7.26
C HIS A 225 30.70 0.88 6.81
N GLN A 226 31.19 0.79 5.58
CA GLN A 226 31.84 -0.40 5.06
C GLN A 226 33.34 -0.13 5.17
N ASP A 227 34.08 -0.98 5.88
CA ASP A 227 35.53 -0.82 6.05
C ASP A 227 36.16 -0.62 4.66
N LEU A 228 36.86 0.51 4.50
CA LEU A 228 37.49 0.91 3.24
C LEU A 228 38.49 -0.17 2.82
N HIS A 229 38.14 -0.97 1.82
CA HIS A 229 39.16 -1.65 1.04
C HIS A 229 39.96 -0.59 0.27
N THR A 230 41.28 -0.79 0.21
CA THR A 230 42.39 0.11 -0.14
C THR A 230 42.35 0.77 -1.53
N THR A 231 41.25 0.71 -2.27
CA THR A 231 41.11 1.26 -3.62
C THR A 231 39.94 2.23 -3.64
N GLY A 232 40.20 3.52 -3.88
CA GLY A 232 39.25 4.65 -3.77
C GLY A 232 38.06 4.67 -4.74
N GLU A 233 37.51 3.53 -5.12
CA GLU A 233 36.20 3.44 -5.78
C GLU A 233 35.07 3.29 -4.76
N PRO A 234 33.87 3.85 -5.01
CA PRO A 234 32.71 3.64 -4.16
C PRO A 234 32.40 2.14 -4.08
N ALA A 235 32.62 1.53 -2.92
CA ALA A 235 32.41 0.09 -2.75
C ALA A 235 30.94 -0.28 -3.04
N ALA A 236 30.74 -1.29 -3.88
CA ALA A 236 29.46 -1.99 -3.96
C ALA A 236 29.08 -2.53 -2.57
N LEU A 237 27.78 -2.55 -2.24
CA LEU A 237 27.34 -3.24 -1.03
C LEU A 237 27.82 -4.69 -1.06
N SER A 238 28.29 -5.18 0.08
CA SER A 238 28.58 -6.61 0.23
C SER A 238 27.29 -7.41 -0.07
N PRO A 239 27.39 -8.62 -0.63
CA PRO A 239 26.24 -9.49 -0.91
C PRO A 239 25.25 -9.63 0.25
N ARG A 240 25.75 -9.64 1.48
CA ARG A 240 24.94 -9.75 2.71
C ARG A 240 24.14 -8.49 2.99
N ARG A 241 24.76 -7.31 2.83
CA ARG A 241 24.09 -6.01 3.04
C ARG A 241 23.08 -5.75 1.94
N LEU A 242 23.40 -6.13 0.70
CA LEU A 242 22.46 -6.03 -0.43
C LEU A 242 21.24 -6.94 -0.21
N ALA A 243 21.44 -8.19 0.21
CA ALA A 243 20.32 -9.08 0.55
C ALA A 243 19.46 -8.55 1.71
N LEU A 244 20.07 -7.90 2.70
CA LEU A 244 19.32 -7.22 3.77
C LEU A 244 18.50 -6.05 3.24
N LEU A 245 19.09 -5.19 2.39
CA LEU A 245 18.39 -4.06 1.80
C LEU A 245 17.18 -4.53 0.95
N ILE A 246 17.37 -5.60 0.16
CA ILE A 246 16.32 -6.24 -0.62
C ILE A 246 15.22 -6.79 0.31
N ALA A 247 15.59 -7.51 1.38
CA ALA A 247 14.62 -8.05 2.34
C ALA A 247 13.81 -6.94 3.05
N VAL A 248 14.45 -5.80 3.39
CA VAL A 248 13.74 -4.65 3.98
C VAL A 248 12.79 -4.01 2.97
N GLY A 249 13.22 -3.82 1.72
CA GLY A 249 12.36 -3.25 0.68
C GLY A 249 11.14 -4.12 0.38
N ILE A 250 11.33 -5.43 0.26
CA ILE A 250 10.24 -6.42 0.15
C ILE A 250 9.36 -6.39 1.41
N GLY A 251 9.94 -6.30 2.60
CA GLY A 251 9.18 -6.19 3.84
C GLY A 251 8.25 -4.98 3.88
N LEU A 252 8.68 -3.83 3.38
CA LEU A 252 7.83 -2.64 3.28
C LEU A 252 6.68 -2.83 2.28
N HIS A 253 6.89 -3.59 1.22
CA HIS A 253 5.84 -3.95 0.26
C HIS A 253 4.81 -4.91 0.85
N ASN A 254 5.29 -5.98 1.48
CA ASN A 254 4.45 -6.98 2.14
C ASN A 254 3.62 -6.38 3.28
N LEU A 255 4.08 -5.30 3.91
CA LEU A 255 3.26 -4.53 4.85
C LEU A 255 1.98 -3.97 4.20
N GLY A 256 2.08 -3.44 2.98
CA GLY A 256 0.95 -2.93 2.19
C GLY A 256 -0.01 -4.04 1.77
N GLU A 257 0.51 -5.18 1.32
CA GLU A 257 -0.29 -6.36 0.98
C GLU A 257 -1.08 -6.89 2.17
N GLY A 258 -0.40 -7.03 3.31
CA GLY A 258 -1.05 -7.42 4.56
C GLY A 258 -2.19 -6.48 4.87
N LEU A 259 -1.96 -5.17 4.78
CA LEU A 259 -2.99 -4.15 5.01
C LEU A 259 -4.20 -4.36 4.09
N ALA A 260 -3.98 -4.56 2.78
CA ALA A 260 -5.05 -4.80 1.82
C ALA A 260 -5.89 -6.03 2.19
N ILE A 261 -5.25 -7.15 2.59
CA ILE A 261 -5.95 -8.35 3.07
C ILE A 261 -6.77 -8.03 4.33
N GLY A 262 -6.15 -7.41 5.34
CA GLY A 262 -6.82 -7.09 6.60
C GLY A 262 -8.03 -6.18 6.38
N SER A 263 -7.87 -5.18 5.52
CA SER A 263 -8.92 -4.23 5.14
C SER A 263 -10.06 -4.89 4.38
N ALA A 264 -9.77 -5.76 3.40
CA ALA A 264 -10.79 -6.51 2.65
C ALA A 264 -11.64 -7.39 3.59
N TYR A 265 -11.00 -8.06 4.55
CA TYR A 265 -11.71 -8.85 5.57
C TYR A 265 -12.51 -7.98 6.55
N ALA A 266 -11.99 -6.80 6.94
CA ALA A 266 -12.70 -5.90 7.85
C ALA A 266 -14.02 -5.39 7.28
N VAL A 267 -14.08 -5.17 5.96
CA VAL A 267 -15.29 -4.73 5.25
C VAL A 267 -16.15 -5.91 4.74
N GLY A 268 -15.78 -7.15 5.10
CA GLY A 268 -16.55 -8.35 4.74
C GLY A 268 -16.40 -8.82 3.28
N SER A 269 -15.46 -8.27 2.51
CA SER A 269 -15.23 -8.65 1.11
C SER A 269 -14.38 -9.91 1.02
N LEU A 270 -15.00 -11.06 1.26
CA LEU A 270 -14.34 -12.38 1.28
C LEU A 270 -13.74 -12.77 -0.08
N ALA A 271 -14.44 -12.48 -1.18
CA ALA A 271 -13.96 -12.77 -2.53
C ALA A 271 -12.70 -11.96 -2.87
N LEU A 272 -12.71 -10.66 -2.57
CA LEU A 272 -11.53 -9.80 -2.71
C LEU A 272 -10.39 -10.33 -1.85
N GLY A 273 -10.63 -10.60 -0.56
CA GLY A 273 -9.63 -11.14 0.35
C GLY A 273 -8.99 -12.45 -0.16
N ALA A 274 -9.78 -13.39 -0.67
CA ALA A 274 -9.29 -14.66 -1.22
C ALA A 274 -8.44 -14.45 -2.48
N SER A 275 -8.88 -13.56 -3.37
CA SER A 275 -8.17 -13.21 -4.60
C SER A 275 -6.78 -12.61 -4.30
N LEU A 276 -6.72 -11.68 -3.33
CA LEU A 276 -5.48 -11.05 -2.86
C LEU A 276 -4.52 -12.08 -2.26
N ILE A 277 -5.00 -12.99 -1.40
CA ILE A 277 -4.17 -14.03 -0.79
C ILE A 277 -3.48 -14.90 -1.85
N ILE A 278 -4.20 -15.34 -2.87
CA ILE A 278 -3.65 -16.21 -3.92
C ILE A 278 -2.63 -15.43 -4.76
N GLY A 279 -3.00 -14.22 -5.22
CA GLY A 279 -2.12 -13.37 -6.02
C GLY A 279 -0.80 -13.09 -5.29
N PHE A 280 -0.91 -12.57 -4.07
CA PHE A 280 0.24 -12.20 -3.24
C PHE A 280 1.12 -13.40 -2.89
N ALA A 281 0.54 -14.54 -2.54
CA ALA A 281 1.33 -15.74 -2.25
C ALA A 281 2.16 -16.22 -3.46
N ILE A 282 1.62 -16.11 -4.68
CA ILE A 282 2.35 -16.53 -5.89
C ILE A 282 3.57 -15.63 -6.11
N HIS A 283 3.40 -14.29 -6.08
CA HIS A 283 4.54 -13.41 -6.35
C HIS A 283 5.52 -13.31 -5.19
N ASN A 284 5.08 -13.38 -3.93
CA ASN A 284 5.99 -13.41 -2.77
C ASN A 284 6.92 -14.63 -2.78
N THR A 285 6.49 -15.73 -3.42
CA THR A 285 7.39 -16.87 -3.70
C THR A 285 8.55 -16.47 -4.61
N THR A 286 8.32 -15.60 -5.60
CA THR A 286 9.39 -15.13 -6.49
C THR A 286 10.32 -14.10 -5.83
N GLU A 287 9.83 -13.36 -4.83
CA GLU A 287 10.62 -12.37 -4.11
C GLU A 287 11.69 -13.01 -3.20
N GLY A 288 11.42 -14.21 -2.67
CA GLY A 288 12.42 -14.99 -1.95
C GLY A 288 13.66 -15.30 -2.80
N LEU A 289 13.51 -15.43 -4.13
CA LEU A 289 14.63 -15.57 -5.06
C LEU A 289 15.48 -14.29 -5.11
N ALA A 290 14.86 -13.12 -5.08
CA ALA A 290 15.53 -11.81 -5.09
C ALA A 290 16.51 -11.68 -3.91
N ILE A 291 16.08 -12.13 -2.73
CA ILE A 291 16.87 -12.06 -1.49
C ILE A 291 18.12 -12.96 -1.57
N VAL A 292 17.99 -14.18 -2.08
CA VAL A 292 19.10 -15.16 -2.07
C VAL A 292 20.07 -14.98 -3.22
N THR A 293 19.65 -14.35 -4.32
CA THR A 293 20.45 -14.26 -5.54
C THR A 293 21.78 -13.50 -5.37
N PRO A 294 21.84 -12.32 -4.72
CA PRO A 294 23.11 -11.67 -4.41
C PRO A 294 24.06 -12.53 -3.59
N MET A 295 23.51 -13.39 -2.73
CA MET A 295 24.27 -14.28 -1.86
C MET A 295 24.62 -15.63 -2.49
N ALA A 296 24.26 -15.89 -3.75
CA ALA A 296 24.43 -17.20 -4.39
C ALA A 296 25.88 -17.71 -4.39
N ARG A 297 26.88 -16.82 -4.49
CA ARG A 297 28.30 -17.22 -4.43
C ARG A 297 28.87 -17.28 -3.02
N THR A 298 28.04 -17.05 -2.01
CA THR A 298 28.42 -17.14 -0.59
C THR A 298 27.76 -18.35 0.08
N ARG A 299 28.16 -18.63 1.33
CA ARG A 299 27.54 -19.65 2.20
C ARG A 299 26.89 -18.96 3.41
N PRO A 300 25.67 -18.40 3.28
CA PRO A 300 24.96 -17.87 4.44
C PRO A 300 24.55 -19.03 5.38
N SER A 301 24.47 -18.75 6.68
CA SER A 301 23.89 -19.68 7.65
C SER A 301 22.36 -19.74 7.48
N LEU A 302 21.75 -20.87 7.86
CA LEU A 302 20.29 -21.01 7.87
C LEU A 302 19.62 -19.95 8.75
N ALA A 303 20.21 -19.63 9.91
CA ALA A 303 19.71 -18.56 10.78
C ALA A 303 19.65 -17.20 10.06
N ARG A 304 20.64 -16.87 9.22
CA ARG A 304 20.61 -15.63 8.44
C ARG A 304 19.50 -15.67 7.38
N LEU A 305 19.33 -16.80 6.70
CA LEU A 305 18.24 -16.95 5.73
C LEU A 305 16.88 -16.82 6.41
N ALA A 306 16.69 -17.43 7.58
CA ALA A 306 15.47 -17.28 8.38
C ALA A 306 15.22 -15.82 8.77
N VAL A 307 16.24 -15.10 9.26
CA VAL A 307 16.10 -13.68 9.60
C VAL A 307 15.74 -12.83 8.38
N LEU A 308 16.37 -13.06 7.23
CA LEU A 308 16.04 -12.31 6.01
C LEU A 308 14.62 -12.62 5.52
N GLY A 309 14.21 -13.89 5.58
CA GLY A 309 12.83 -14.29 5.25
C GLY A 309 11.80 -13.67 6.19
N LEU A 310 12.11 -13.57 7.49
CA LEU A 310 11.24 -12.89 8.46
C LEU A 310 11.18 -11.38 8.25
N ILE A 311 12.31 -10.72 7.96
CA ILE A 311 12.34 -9.28 7.65
C ILE A 311 11.47 -8.97 6.43
N ALA A 312 11.51 -9.84 5.42
CA ALA A 312 10.72 -9.69 4.20
C ALA A 312 9.24 -10.10 4.38
N GLY A 313 8.94 -11.20 5.08
CA GLY A 313 7.59 -11.76 5.12
C GLY A 313 6.75 -11.37 6.35
N ALA A 314 7.36 -11.17 7.53
CA ALA A 314 6.62 -10.87 8.75
C ALA A 314 5.85 -9.53 8.71
N PRO A 315 6.28 -8.49 7.98
CA PRO A 315 5.49 -7.26 7.84
C PRO A 315 4.08 -7.47 7.28
N ALA A 316 3.82 -8.51 6.47
CA ALA A 316 2.45 -8.85 6.04
C ALA A 316 1.52 -9.19 7.20
N VAL A 317 2.04 -9.81 8.27
CA VAL A 317 1.29 -10.07 9.50
C VAL A 317 0.89 -8.76 10.17
N LEU A 318 1.83 -7.82 10.28
CA LEU A 318 1.56 -6.50 10.86
C LEU A 318 0.57 -5.72 10.01
N GLY A 319 0.72 -5.77 8.69
CA GLY A 319 -0.20 -5.17 7.73
C GLY A 319 -1.62 -5.70 7.93
N ALA A 320 -1.80 -7.02 7.94
CA ALA A 320 -3.11 -7.65 8.11
C ALA A 320 -3.78 -7.27 9.42
N LEU A 321 -3.02 -7.23 10.51
CA LEU A 321 -3.54 -6.78 11.80
C LEU A 321 -3.95 -5.31 11.76
N ILE A 322 -3.11 -4.41 11.21
CA ILE A 322 -3.44 -2.98 11.11
C ILE A 322 -4.68 -2.78 10.23
N GLY A 323 -4.69 -3.37 9.04
CA GLY A 323 -5.77 -3.23 8.06
C GLY A 323 -7.10 -3.77 8.57
N SER A 324 -7.05 -4.77 9.46
CA SER A 324 -8.24 -5.34 10.09
C SER A 324 -8.92 -4.44 11.14
N THR A 325 -8.18 -3.43 11.66
CA THR A 325 -8.68 -2.53 12.72
C THR A 325 -9.15 -1.18 12.20
N VAL A 326 -8.52 -0.68 11.13
CA VAL A 326 -8.74 0.66 10.59
C VAL A 326 -8.82 0.55 9.07
N TYR A 327 -9.99 0.84 8.51
CA TYR A 327 -10.09 1.16 7.09
C TYR A 327 -10.03 2.67 6.93
N GLN A 328 -8.93 3.15 6.38
CA GLN A 328 -8.73 4.55 6.07
C GLN A 328 -8.09 4.63 4.68
N PRO A 329 -8.84 4.96 3.61
CA PRO A 329 -8.32 4.93 2.24
C PRO A 329 -7.00 5.68 2.06
N THR A 330 -6.88 6.86 2.68
CA THR A 330 -5.64 7.65 2.65
C THR A 330 -4.45 6.92 3.28
N LEU A 331 -4.65 6.22 4.40
CA LEU A 331 -3.59 5.45 5.06
C LEU A 331 -3.23 4.22 4.24
N GLY A 332 -4.24 3.56 3.65
CA GLY A 332 -4.04 2.46 2.71
C GLY A 332 -3.20 2.86 1.51
N ALA A 333 -3.60 3.94 0.85
CA ALA A 333 -2.88 4.51 -0.28
C ALA A 333 -1.45 4.97 0.08
N PHE A 334 -1.25 5.55 1.26
CA PHE A 334 0.08 5.90 1.75
C PHE A 334 0.98 4.66 1.94
N LEU A 335 0.46 3.60 2.56
CA LEU A 335 1.20 2.37 2.82
C LEU A 335 1.47 1.55 1.54
N LEU A 336 0.52 1.49 0.61
CA LEU A 336 0.74 0.93 -0.72
C LEU A 336 1.77 1.75 -1.50
N GLY A 337 1.70 3.09 -1.43
CA GLY A 337 2.73 3.98 -1.97
C GLY A 337 4.11 3.68 -1.37
N LEU A 338 4.22 3.54 -0.04
CA LEU A 338 5.47 3.13 0.62
C LEU A 338 5.99 1.80 0.04
N GLY A 339 5.11 0.81 -0.13
CA GLY A 339 5.43 -0.46 -0.76
C GLY A 339 5.98 -0.30 -2.19
N ALA A 340 5.25 0.41 -3.05
CA ALA A 340 5.62 0.66 -4.44
C ALA A 340 6.99 1.34 -4.57
N GLY A 341 7.25 2.39 -3.77
CA GLY A 341 8.55 3.05 -3.75
C GLY A 341 9.68 2.14 -3.27
N ALA A 342 9.39 1.25 -2.32
CA ALA A 342 10.37 0.29 -1.80
C ALA A 342 10.77 -0.75 -2.86
N VAL A 343 9.81 -1.42 -3.51
CA VAL A 343 10.12 -2.41 -4.57
C VAL A 343 10.72 -1.76 -5.80
N GLY A 344 10.28 -0.53 -6.15
CA GLY A 344 10.88 0.24 -7.24
C GLY A 344 12.35 0.56 -6.97
N GLN A 345 12.68 0.94 -5.73
CA GLN A 345 14.06 1.15 -5.32
C GLN A 345 14.89 -0.13 -5.42
N VAL A 346 14.36 -1.25 -4.93
CA VAL A 346 15.03 -2.55 -5.01
C VAL A 346 15.26 -2.98 -6.46
N ALA A 347 14.28 -2.80 -7.35
CA ALA A 347 14.41 -3.10 -8.78
C ALA A 347 15.57 -2.31 -9.41
N VAL A 348 15.66 -1.01 -9.11
CA VAL A 348 16.76 -0.14 -9.57
C VAL A 348 18.10 -0.63 -9.03
N LYS A 349 18.18 -1.08 -7.77
CA LYS A 349 19.42 -1.61 -7.17
C LYS A 349 19.86 -2.95 -7.75
N LEU A 350 18.95 -3.73 -8.32
CA LEU A 350 19.28 -4.99 -8.98
C LEU A 350 19.79 -4.79 -10.42
N LEU A 351 19.46 -3.69 -11.10
CA LEU A 351 19.88 -3.43 -12.49
C LEU A 351 21.40 -3.56 -12.72
N PRO A 352 22.29 -3.00 -11.88
CA PRO A 352 23.74 -3.16 -12.07
C PRO A 352 24.21 -4.61 -12.02
N MET A 353 23.47 -5.51 -11.36
CA MET A 353 23.82 -6.94 -11.26
C MET A 353 23.51 -7.71 -12.54
N LEU A 354 22.75 -7.14 -13.47
CA LEU A 354 22.46 -7.73 -14.78
C LEU A 354 23.63 -7.60 -15.75
N LYS A 355 24.60 -6.72 -15.48
CA LYS A 355 25.73 -6.45 -16.39
C LYS A 355 26.55 -7.70 -16.65
N ASP A 356 26.80 -7.96 -17.93
CA ASP A 356 27.74 -8.97 -18.40
C ASP A 356 29.22 -8.50 -18.21
N PRO A 357 30.23 -9.36 -18.47
CA PRO A 357 31.63 -8.95 -18.37
C PRO A 357 32.01 -7.79 -19.30
N GLU A 358 31.28 -7.60 -20.39
CA GLU A 358 31.42 -6.49 -21.34
C GLU A 358 30.69 -5.21 -20.89
N GLY A 359 30.00 -5.25 -19.76
CA GLY A 359 29.28 -4.11 -19.17
C GLY A 359 27.87 -3.87 -19.71
N LYS A 360 27.33 -4.76 -20.55
CA LYS A 360 25.98 -4.67 -21.12
C LYS A 360 24.95 -5.19 -20.13
N THR A 361 23.96 -4.37 -19.82
CA THR A 361 22.83 -4.73 -18.94
C THR A 361 21.77 -5.56 -19.67
N PHE A 362 21.49 -5.26 -20.94
CA PHE A 362 20.41 -5.86 -21.73
C PHE A 362 20.94 -6.84 -22.78
N THR A 363 21.39 -7.99 -22.31
CA THR A 363 21.64 -9.17 -23.14
C THR A 363 20.30 -9.84 -23.51
N PRO A 364 20.23 -10.69 -24.55
CA PRO A 364 19.00 -11.42 -24.86
C PRO A 364 18.44 -12.21 -23.67
N LEU A 365 19.31 -12.77 -22.82
CA LEU A 365 18.90 -13.53 -21.64
C LEU A 365 18.36 -12.62 -20.52
N THR A 366 19.00 -11.48 -20.25
CA THR A 366 18.52 -10.55 -19.21
C THR A 366 17.27 -9.79 -19.65
N ALA A 367 17.21 -9.35 -20.91
CA ALA A 367 16.01 -8.74 -21.49
C ALA A 367 14.85 -9.74 -21.56
N GLY A 368 15.09 -10.97 -22.01
CA GLY A 368 14.11 -12.04 -21.99
C GLY A 368 13.64 -12.38 -20.57
N GLY A 369 14.55 -12.34 -19.60
CA GLY A 369 14.22 -12.46 -18.18
C GLY A 369 13.27 -11.36 -17.71
N ILE A 370 13.57 -10.08 -17.98
CA ILE A 370 12.71 -8.94 -17.61
C ILE A 370 11.31 -9.09 -18.20
N VAL A 371 11.21 -9.41 -19.50
CA VAL A 371 9.93 -9.63 -20.17
C VAL A 371 9.18 -10.81 -19.56
N ALA A 372 9.87 -11.91 -19.24
CA ALA A 372 9.25 -13.05 -18.57
C ALA A 372 8.74 -12.69 -17.17
N GLY A 373 9.47 -11.89 -16.40
CA GLY A 373 9.03 -11.41 -15.09
C GLY A 373 7.75 -10.58 -15.17
N LEU A 374 7.70 -9.63 -16.10
CA LEU A 374 6.49 -8.83 -16.39
C LEU A 374 5.32 -9.73 -16.82
N ALA A 375 5.57 -10.69 -17.72
CA ALA A 375 4.54 -11.60 -18.24
C ALA A 375 4.00 -12.55 -17.16
N VAL A 376 4.86 -13.05 -16.26
CA VAL A 376 4.43 -13.87 -15.13
C VAL A 376 3.50 -13.07 -14.22
N MET A 377 3.88 -11.84 -13.85
CA MET A 377 3.05 -11.00 -12.98
C MET A 377 1.72 -10.61 -13.63
N PHE A 378 1.74 -10.24 -14.90
CA PHE A 378 0.52 -9.97 -15.65
C PHE A 378 -0.38 -11.22 -15.71
N GLY A 379 0.22 -12.39 -15.96
CA GLY A 379 -0.50 -13.66 -15.98
C GLY A 379 -1.10 -14.04 -14.61
N THR A 380 -0.41 -13.77 -13.51
CA THR A 380 -0.97 -13.99 -12.17
C THR A 380 -2.18 -13.10 -11.90
N GLY A 381 -2.15 -11.84 -12.35
CA GLY A 381 -3.33 -10.96 -12.27
C GLY A 381 -4.55 -11.53 -13.02
N LEU A 382 -4.35 -12.13 -14.20
CA LEU A 382 -5.44 -12.76 -14.95
C LEU A 382 -6.04 -13.99 -14.26
N LEU A 383 -5.23 -14.78 -13.56
CA LEU A 383 -5.68 -15.97 -12.84
C LEU A 383 -6.44 -15.66 -11.55
N VAL A 384 -6.26 -14.46 -11.00
CA VAL A 384 -6.90 -14.00 -9.77
C VAL A 384 -8.29 -13.42 -10.03
N VAL A 385 -8.51 -12.86 -11.24
CA VAL A 385 -9.79 -12.27 -11.67
C VAL A 385 -10.75 -13.30 -12.30
N ALA A 386 -10.24 -14.47 -12.70
CA ALA A 386 -11.00 -15.57 -13.31
C ALA A 386 -11.49 -16.59 -12.27
#